data_AF-A0A918A5I0-F1
#
_entry.id   AF-A0A918A5I0-F1
#
_cell.length_a   1.000
_cell.length_b   1.000
_cell.length_c   1.000
_cell.angle_alpha   90.00
_cell.angle_beta   90.00
_cell.angle_gamma   90.00
#
_symmetry.space_group_name_H-M   'P 1'
#
loop_
_entity.id
_entity.type
_entity.pdbx_description
1 polymer ?
#
loop_
_entity_poly.entity_id
_entity_poly.type
_entity_poly.pdbx_seq_one_letter_code
_entity_poly.pdbx_strand_id
1 'polypeptide(L)'
;MKCSDNSQQADEPHVAGVLDLEVGDVEILFQVAHQLANYDEARLAALGCPAADLEKLIDGLRVLRHRVGDSSKVRVFVIERLLCEEGAGGSGSIGAEVMENDAITLRTELPIAAAKFPELMQFVISSIGPRELFLRTGFHLEELKSLMAKFEGRLSR
;
A
#
# COMPACT_ATOMS: atom_id res chain seq x y z
N MET A 1 0.43 42.58 26.88
CA MET A 1 0.90 41.18 26.82
C MET A 1 -0.28 40.26 27.16
N LYS A 2 -0.90 39.66 26.16
CA LYS A 2 -1.79 38.51 26.33
C LYS A 2 -1.32 37.46 25.34
N CYS A 3 -0.96 36.31 25.90
CA CYS A 3 -0.35 35.18 25.22
C CYS A 3 -1.32 34.62 24.18
N SER A 4 -0.82 34.37 22.97
CA SER A 4 -1.53 33.70 21.90
C SER A 4 -1.79 32.24 22.30
N ASP A 5 -3.05 31.83 22.28
CA ASP A 5 -3.45 30.42 22.17
C ASP A 5 -3.02 29.93 20.79
N ASN A 6 -1.85 29.31 20.73
CA ASN A 6 -1.38 28.61 19.53
C ASN A 6 -1.78 27.13 19.72
N SER A 7 -3.06 26.84 19.50
CA SER A 7 -3.55 25.48 19.38
C SER A 7 -2.82 24.82 18.23
N GLN A 8 -1.84 23.97 18.54
CA GLN A 8 -1.25 23.03 17.60
C GLN A 8 -2.36 22.08 17.16
N GLN A 9 -3.06 22.45 16.10
CA GLN A 9 -3.88 21.55 15.33
C GLN A 9 -2.90 20.58 14.68
N ALA A 10 -2.74 19.39 15.27
CA ALA A 10 -2.00 18.33 14.64
C ALA A 10 -2.63 18.11 13.26
N ASP A 11 -1.86 18.36 12.19
CA ASP A 11 -2.28 18.08 10.82
C ASP A 11 -2.76 16.63 10.78
N GLU A 12 -4.08 16.42 10.67
CA GLU A 12 -4.62 15.10 10.50
C GLU A 12 -4.04 14.53 9.20
N PRO A 13 -3.48 13.32 9.21
CA PRO A 13 -2.89 12.73 8.02
C PRO A 13 -3.91 12.72 6.87
N HIS A 14 -3.58 13.36 5.75
CA HIS A 14 -4.44 13.41 4.58
C HIS A 14 -4.63 11.98 4.04
N VAL A 15 -5.85 11.46 4.14
CA VAL A 15 -6.18 10.13 3.61
C VAL A 15 -6.31 10.26 2.09
N ALA A 16 -5.33 9.73 1.36
CA ALA A 16 -5.33 9.68 -0.11
C ALA A 16 -6.46 8.80 -0.65
N GLY A 17 -6.85 7.77 0.10
CA GLY A 17 -8.01 6.96 -0.21
C GLY A 17 -8.17 5.76 0.71
N VAL A 18 -9.26 5.04 0.52
CA VAL A 18 -9.59 3.83 1.30
C VAL A 18 -9.83 2.68 0.34
N LEU A 19 -9.16 1.57 0.59
CA LEU A 19 -9.25 0.33 -0.18
C LEU A 19 -9.84 -0.75 0.72
N ASP A 20 -10.97 -1.33 0.32
CA ASP A 20 -11.41 -2.60 0.91
C ASP A 20 -10.80 -3.73 0.07
N LEU A 21 -9.92 -4.48 0.71
CA LEU A 21 -9.15 -5.60 0.18
C LEU A 21 -9.57 -6.89 0.88
N GLU A 22 -9.46 -8.00 0.18
CA GLU A 22 -9.52 -9.34 0.78
C GLU A 22 -8.10 -9.80 1.14
N VAL A 23 -7.96 -10.87 1.94
CA VAL A 23 -6.64 -11.46 2.25
C VAL A 23 -5.87 -11.79 0.97
N GLY A 24 -6.56 -12.35 -0.03
CA GLY A 24 -5.97 -12.66 -1.33
C GLY A 24 -5.42 -11.41 -2.04
N ASP A 25 -6.11 -10.28 -1.95
CA ASP A 25 -5.64 -9.03 -2.54
C ASP A 25 -4.34 -8.54 -1.87
N VAL A 26 -4.26 -8.65 -0.53
CA VAL A 26 -3.04 -8.28 0.23
C VAL A 26 -1.85 -9.15 -0.19
N GLU A 27 -2.06 -10.45 -0.38
CA GLU A 27 -1.00 -11.36 -0.85
C GLU A 27 -0.56 -10.98 -2.27
N ILE A 28 -1.49 -10.66 -3.19
CA ILE A 28 -1.14 -10.20 -4.54
C ILE A 28 -0.28 -8.94 -4.48
N LEU A 29 -0.69 -7.92 -3.70
CA LEU A 29 0.08 -6.68 -3.55
C LEU A 29 1.48 -6.95 -3.01
N PHE A 30 1.60 -7.81 -2.00
CA PHE A 30 2.87 -8.19 -1.40
C PHE A 30 3.80 -8.89 -2.39
N GLN A 31 3.29 -9.88 -3.14
CA GLN A 31 4.08 -10.59 -4.13
C GLN A 31 4.51 -9.68 -5.29
N VAL A 32 3.61 -8.81 -5.77
CA VAL A 32 3.96 -7.82 -6.82
C VAL A 32 5.01 -6.84 -6.31
N ALA A 33 4.89 -6.31 -5.10
CA ALA A 33 5.88 -5.41 -4.51
C ALA A 33 7.26 -6.08 -4.41
N HIS A 34 7.30 -7.36 -4.02
CA HIS A 34 8.53 -8.14 -4.05
C HIS A 34 9.10 -8.34 -5.47
N GLN A 35 8.25 -8.48 -6.49
CA GLN A 35 8.72 -8.55 -7.87
C GLN A 35 9.32 -7.23 -8.36
N LEU A 36 8.77 -6.09 -7.93
CA LEU A 36 9.30 -4.77 -8.29
C LEU A 36 10.76 -4.60 -7.86
N ALA A 37 11.17 -5.19 -6.74
CA ALA A 37 12.55 -5.14 -6.25
C ALA A 37 13.58 -5.76 -7.22
N ASN A 38 13.13 -6.53 -8.22
CA ASN A 38 13.99 -7.12 -9.26
C ASN A 38 14.16 -6.22 -10.49
N TYR A 39 13.54 -5.04 -10.53
CA TYR A 39 13.61 -4.10 -11.65
C TYR A 39 14.58 -2.96 -11.39
N ASP A 40 14.99 -2.29 -12.46
CA ASP A 40 15.90 -1.13 -12.41
C ASP A 40 15.32 0.03 -11.59
N GLU A 41 16.10 0.53 -10.64
CA GLU A 41 15.68 1.57 -9.70
C GLU A 41 15.30 2.87 -10.41
N ALA A 42 16.04 3.29 -11.43
CA ALA A 42 15.74 4.52 -12.15
C ALA A 42 14.38 4.44 -12.85
N ARG A 43 14.02 3.26 -13.36
CA ARG A 43 12.72 3.01 -13.97
C ARG A 43 11.57 3.01 -12.96
N LEU A 44 11.78 2.46 -11.77
CA LEU A 44 10.78 2.49 -10.69
C LEU A 44 10.60 3.91 -10.13
N ALA A 45 11.69 4.66 -9.97
CA ALA A 45 11.66 6.06 -9.57
C ALA A 45 10.87 6.92 -10.59
N ALA A 46 11.03 6.67 -11.89
CA ALA A 46 10.25 7.34 -12.94
C ALA A 46 8.75 7.03 -12.87
N LEU A 47 8.36 5.90 -12.27
CA LEU A 47 6.96 5.53 -11.99
C LEU A 47 6.46 6.07 -10.63
N GLY A 48 7.27 6.85 -9.91
CA GLY A 48 6.93 7.39 -8.60
C GLY A 48 7.11 6.42 -7.44
N CYS A 49 7.94 5.40 -7.61
CA CYS A 49 8.28 4.43 -6.55
C CYS A 49 9.81 4.29 -6.44
N PRO A 50 10.50 5.26 -5.80
CA PRO A 50 11.93 5.14 -5.52
C PRO A 50 12.20 3.97 -4.55
N ALA A 51 13.43 3.46 -4.51
CA ALA A 51 13.79 2.27 -3.72
C ALA A 51 13.39 2.38 -2.23
N ALA A 52 13.60 3.54 -1.62
CA ALA A 52 13.23 3.79 -0.23
C ALA A 52 11.72 3.68 0.02
N ASP A 53 10.90 4.07 -0.95
CA ASP A 53 9.45 3.95 -0.83
C ASP A 53 8.97 2.54 -1.14
N LEU A 54 9.65 1.82 -2.06
CA LEU A 54 9.39 0.41 -2.30
C LEU A 54 9.69 -0.45 -1.07
N GLU A 55 10.79 -0.18 -0.36
CA GLU A 55 11.13 -0.88 0.88
C GLU A 55 10.06 -0.67 1.96
N LYS A 56 9.68 0.59 2.20
CA LYS A 56 8.58 0.93 3.13
C LYS A 56 7.26 0.26 2.73
N LEU A 57 6.98 0.20 1.43
CA LEU A 57 5.78 -0.44 0.91
C LEU A 57 5.79 -1.96 1.18
N ILE A 58 6.91 -2.63 0.90
CA ILE A 58 7.08 -4.07 1.18
C ILE A 58 6.93 -4.34 2.67
N ASP A 59 7.55 -3.53 3.53
CA ASP A 59 7.45 -3.70 4.98
C ASP A 59 6.03 -3.46 5.50
N GLY A 60 5.35 -2.42 5.03
CA GLY A 60 3.95 -2.17 5.36
C GLY A 60 3.03 -3.33 4.96
N LEU A 61 3.20 -3.87 3.76
CA LEU A 61 2.47 -5.05 3.29
C LEU A 61 2.81 -6.31 4.08
N ARG A 62 4.08 -6.49 4.48
CA ARG A 62 4.50 -7.63 5.32
C ARG A 62 3.79 -7.59 6.66
N VAL A 63 3.77 -6.44 7.31
CA VAL A 63 3.07 -6.29 8.60
C VAL A 63 1.57 -6.50 8.40
N LEU A 64 0.98 -5.93 7.35
CA LEU A 64 -0.42 -6.14 7.01
C LEU A 64 -0.71 -7.64 6.87
N ARG A 65 0.04 -8.34 6.01
CA ARG A 65 -0.04 -9.78 5.76
C ARG A 65 -0.02 -10.62 7.04
N HIS A 66 0.85 -10.30 8.00
CA HIS A 66 0.93 -11.01 9.28
C HIS A 66 -0.29 -10.78 10.18
N ARG A 67 -0.96 -9.64 10.05
CA ARG A 67 -2.14 -9.28 10.87
C ARG A 67 -3.45 -9.74 10.27
N VAL A 68 -3.50 -10.00 8.97
CA VAL A 68 -4.78 -10.31 8.30
C VAL A 68 -5.38 -11.65 8.75
N GLY A 69 -4.57 -12.62 9.18
CA GLY A 69 -5.06 -13.92 9.67
C GLY A 69 -6.11 -14.59 8.76
N ASP A 70 -7.00 -15.40 9.34
CA ASP A 70 -8.14 -16.04 8.65
C ASP A 70 -9.30 -15.06 8.34
N SER A 71 -9.06 -13.75 8.38
CA SER A 71 -10.11 -12.75 8.19
C SER A 71 -10.57 -12.70 6.74
N SER A 72 -11.87 -12.54 6.50
CA SER A 72 -12.37 -12.51 5.11
C SER A 72 -12.25 -11.13 4.45
N LYS A 73 -12.09 -10.05 5.23
CA LYS A 73 -12.10 -8.66 4.74
C LYS A 73 -11.13 -7.77 5.50
N VAL A 74 -10.46 -6.89 4.75
CA VAL A 74 -9.42 -5.96 5.19
C VAL A 74 -9.74 -4.59 4.65
N ARG A 75 -9.85 -3.58 5.51
CA ARG A 75 -9.97 -2.19 5.06
C ARG A 75 -8.67 -1.44 5.30
N VAL A 76 -7.96 -1.10 4.22
CA VAL A 76 -6.68 -0.40 4.20
C VAL A 76 -6.90 1.09 3.92
N PHE A 77 -6.25 1.95 4.69
CA PHE A 77 -6.31 3.40 4.51
C PHE A 77 -5.00 3.89 3.90
N VAL A 78 -5.01 4.29 2.63
CA VAL A 78 -3.82 4.89 2.02
C VAL A 78 -3.75 6.34 2.49
N ILE A 79 -2.69 6.67 3.23
CA ILE A 79 -2.48 8.00 3.79
C ILE A 79 -1.33 8.66 3.03
N GLU A 80 -1.59 9.83 2.45
CA GLU A 80 -0.57 10.69 1.86
C GLU A 80 0.13 11.43 3.01
N ARG A 81 1.14 10.79 3.60
CA ARG A 81 2.00 11.53 4.53
C ARG A 81 2.97 12.36 3.68
N LEU A 82 2.71 13.67 3.57
CA LEU A 82 3.77 14.63 3.32
C LEU A 82 4.87 14.35 4.35
N LEU A 83 6.04 13.96 3.85
CA LEU A 83 7.24 13.71 4.66
C LEU A 83 7.55 14.98 5.48
N CYS A 84 7.09 15.02 6.72
CA CYS A 84 7.66 15.90 7.73
C CYS A 84 8.50 15.06 8.68
N GLU A 85 9.79 15.13 8.38
CA GLU A 85 10.93 15.09 9.28
C GLU A 85 11.41 13.73 9.79
N GLU A 86 12.69 13.52 9.48
CA GLU A 86 13.61 12.57 10.09
C GLU A 86 13.55 12.67 11.61
N GLY A 87 12.99 11.64 12.24
CA GLY A 87 12.90 11.56 13.69
C GLY A 87 12.67 10.14 14.14
N ALA A 88 13.77 9.40 14.35
CA ALA A 88 13.86 8.18 15.15
C ALA A 88 12.85 7.05 14.86
N GLY A 89 13.29 6.05 14.08
CA GLY A 89 12.87 4.65 14.28
C GLY A 89 11.40 4.29 14.07
N GLY A 90 10.65 5.06 13.29
CA GLY A 90 9.24 4.79 13.02
C GLY A 90 9.03 3.67 12.00
N SER A 91 9.03 2.42 12.47
CA SER A 91 8.26 1.33 11.83
C SER A 91 6.86 1.87 11.51
N GLY A 92 6.38 1.70 10.27
CA GLY A 92 5.09 2.21 9.81
C GLY A 92 4.01 2.06 10.89
N SER A 93 3.44 3.19 11.32
CA SER A 93 2.47 3.20 12.42
C SER A 93 1.14 2.68 11.90
N ILE A 94 0.89 1.38 12.07
CA ILE A 94 -0.43 0.80 11.84
C ILE A 94 -1.31 1.16 13.02
N GLY A 95 -2.30 2.03 12.77
CA GLY A 95 -3.30 2.46 13.73
C GLY A 95 -4.38 1.40 13.99
N ALA A 96 -5.09 1.59 15.11
CA ALA A 96 -5.96 0.63 15.80
C ALA A 96 -6.81 -0.30 14.91
N GLU A 97 -6.82 -1.58 15.28
CA GLU A 97 -7.70 -2.62 14.76
C GLU A 97 -9.11 -2.39 15.31
N VAL A 98 -10.07 -2.15 14.42
CA VAL A 98 -11.50 -2.14 14.80
C VAL A 98 -12.14 -3.38 14.20
N MET A 99 -12.53 -4.31 15.07
CA MET A 99 -13.33 -5.47 14.68
C MET A 99 -14.78 -5.01 14.55
N GLU A 100 -15.29 -4.99 13.32
CA GLU A 100 -16.70 -4.69 13.07
C GLU A 100 -17.26 -5.82 12.19
N ASN A 101 -18.20 -6.61 12.71
CA ASN A 101 -18.96 -7.64 11.97
C ASN A 101 -18.09 -8.66 11.19
N ASP A 102 -17.20 -9.39 11.87
CA ASP A 102 -16.27 -10.40 11.29
C ASP A 102 -15.30 -9.89 10.21
N ALA A 103 -15.30 -8.58 9.93
CA ALA A 103 -14.30 -7.92 9.11
C ALA A 103 -13.27 -7.24 10.02
N ILE A 104 -11.99 -7.54 9.83
CA ILE A 104 -10.92 -6.83 10.53
C ILE A 104 -10.60 -5.57 9.71
N THR A 105 -10.96 -4.41 10.25
CA THR A 105 -10.53 -3.13 9.69
C THR A 105 -9.11 -2.85 10.16
N LEU A 106 -8.13 -3.06 9.27
CA LEU A 106 -6.71 -2.82 9.52
C LEU A 106 -6.26 -1.48 8.95
N ARG A 107 -6.15 -0.46 9.79
CA ARG A 107 -5.66 0.85 9.38
C ARG A 107 -4.13 0.85 9.29
N THR A 108 -3.58 0.49 8.13
CA THR A 108 -2.16 0.65 7.84
C THR A 108 -1.87 1.93 7.09
N GLU A 109 -0.82 2.64 7.49
CA GLU A 109 -0.24 3.73 6.71
C GLU A 109 0.65 3.13 5.61
N LEU A 110 0.39 3.47 4.35
CA LEU A 110 1.25 3.10 3.22
C LEU A 110 1.86 4.36 2.61
N PRO A 111 3.09 4.29 2.06
CA PRO A 111 3.70 5.44 1.39
C PRO A 111 2.86 5.88 0.19
N ILE A 112 3.03 7.12 -0.27
CA ILE A 112 2.33 7.65 -1.47
C ILE A 112 2.54 6.76 -2.71
N ALA A 113 3.66 6.02 -2.77
CA ALA A 113 3.91 5.01 -3.80
C ALA A 113 2.82 3.92 -3.88
N ALA A 114 2.06 3.67 -2.81
CA ALA A 114 0.90 2.77 -2.84
C ALA A 114 -0.24 3.31 -3.73
N ALA A 115 -0.34 4.63 -3.91
CA ALA A 115 -1.27 5.19 -4.89
C ALA A 115 -0.88 4.83 -6.33
N LYS A 116 0.39 4.45 -6.57
CA LYS A 116 0.93 4.03 -7.88
C LYS A 116 0.81 2.53 -8.14
N PHE A 117 0.13 1.79 -7.26
CA PHE A 117 -0.01 0.34 -7.41
C PHE A 117 -0.60 -0.10 -8.74
N PRO A 118 -1.62 0.56 -9.32
CA PRO A 118 -2.12 0.20 -10.65
C PRO A 118 -1.03 0.30 -11.71
N GLU A 119 -0.27 1.38 -11.74
CA GLU A 119 0.81 1.62 -12.69
C GLU A 119 1.96 0.64 -12.49
N LEU A 120 2.32 0.35 -11.24
CA LEU A 120 3.36 -0.61 -10.89
C LEU A 120 2.96 -2.06 -11.23
N MET A 121 1.70 -2.45 -10.98
CA MET A 121 1.15 -3.74 -11.40
C MET A 121 1.15 -3.86 -12.92
N GLN A 122 0.70 -2.83 -13.63
CA GLN A 122 0.71 -2.79 -15.09
C GLN A 122 2.14 -2.91 -15.64
N PHE A 123 3.11 -2.27 -14.99
CA PHE A 123 4.52 -2.39 -15.33
C PHE A 123 5.03 -3.83 -15.20
N VAL A 124 4.73 -4.53 -14.10
CA VAL A 124 5.09 -5.94 -13.94
C VAL A 124 4.40 -6.81 -15.01
N ILE A 125 3.08 -6.68 -15.17
CA ILE A 125 2.30 -7.44 -16.15
C ILE A 125 2.83 -7.28 -17.57
N SER A 126 3.24 -6.08 -17.96
CA SER A 126 3.76 -5.80 -19.30
C SER A 126 5.21 -6.26 -19.50
N SER A 127 5.95 -6.47 -18.41
CA SER A 127 7.38 -6.83 -18.46
C SER A 127 7.64 -8.33 -18.48
N ILE A 128 6.70 -9.14 -17.98
CA ILE A 128 6.82 -10.61 -17.95
C ILE A 128 5.58 -11.29 -18.51
N GLY A 129 5.76 -12.38 -19.26
CA GLY A 129 4.65 -13.12 -19.86
C GLY A 129 3.75 -13.80 -18.81
N PRO A 130 2.49 -14.14 -19.14
CA PRO A 130 1.51 -14.65 -18.16
C PRO A 130 1.96 -15.89 -17.39
N ARG A 131 2.73 -16.78 -18.03
CA ARG A 131 3.29 -17.98 -17.38
C ARG A 131 4.37 -17.61 -16.36
N GLU A 132 5.27 -16.71 -16.74
CA GLU A 132 6.36 -16.27 -15.86
C GLU A 132 5.81 -15.47 -14.67
N LEU A 133 4.78 -14.65 -14.91
CA LEU A 133 4.02 -13.97 -13.86
C LEU A 133 3.53 -14.97 -12.80
N PHE A 134 2.81 -16.00 -13.22
CA PHE A 134 2.31 -17.05 -12.32
C PHE A 134 3.43 -17.76 -11.56
N LEU A 135 4.54 -18.10 -12.24
CA LEU A 135 5.68 -18.76 -11.59
C LEU A 135 6.35 -17.90 -10.51
N ARG A 136 6.32 -16.57 -10.69
CA ARG A 136 6.99 -15.62 -9.79
C ARG A 136 6.10 -15.12 -8.66
N THR A 137 4.81 -14.97 -8.89
CA THR A 137 3.87 -14.38 -7.91
C THR A 137 2.92 -15.42 -7.33
N GLY A 138 2.74 -16.57 -7.98
CA GLY A 138 1.71 -17.55 -7.65
C GLY A 138 0.32 -17.19 -8.16
N PHE A 139 0.16 -16.07 -8.87
CA PHE A 139 -1.13 -15.54 -9.30
C PHE A 139 -1.25 -15.43 -10.82
N HIS A 140 -2.44 -15.70 -11.32
CA HIS A 140 -2.79 -15.55 -12.72
C HIS A 140 -3.03 -14.08 -13.08
N LEU A 141 -2.82 -13.77 -14.37
CA LEU A 141 -3.02 -12.42 -14.91
C LEU A 141 -4.40 -11.82 -14.57
N GLU A 142 -5.45 -12.64 -14.59
CA GLU A 142 -6.81 -12.17 -14.32
C GLU A 142 -7.02 -11.76 -12.85
N GLU A 143 -6.30 -12.38 -11.92
CA GLU A 143 -6.34 -11.99 -10.50
C GLU A 143 -5.71 -10.62 -10.29
N LEU A 144 -4.57 -10.35 -10.95
CA LEU A 144 -3.93 -9.03 -10.90
C LEU A 144 -4.79 -7.95 -11.57
N LYS A 145 -5.39 -8.25 -12.73
CA LYS A 145 -6.29 -7.29 -13.40
C LYS A 145 -7.53 -7.00 -12.55
N SER A 146 -8.11 -8.02 -11.91
CA SER A 146 -9.24 -7.84 -11.02
C SER A 146 -8.90 -6.93 -9.86
N LEU A 147 -7.71 -7.11 -9.25
CA LEU A 147 -7.22 -6.23 -8.20
C LEU A 147 -6.99 -4.80 -8.70
N MET A 148 -6.36 -4.61 -9.86
CA MET A 148 -6.16 -3.27 -10.44
C MET A 148 -7.49 -2.51 -10.64
N ALA A 149 -8.53 -3.20 -11.11
CA ALA A 149 -9.87 -2.59 -11.25
C ALA A 149 -10.46 -2.11 -9.90
N LYS A 150 -10.11 -2.75 -8.78
CA LYS A 150 -10.52 -2.31 -7.43
C LYS A 150 -9.86 -0.97 -7.04
N PHE A 151 -8.66 -0.68 -7.54
CA PHE A 151 -7.94 0.56 -7.28
C PHE A 151 -8.48 1.73 -8.12
N GLU A 152 -8.75 1.52 -9.42
CA GLU A 152 -9.26 2.56 -10.33
C GLU A 152 -10.59 3.19 -9.84
N GLY A 153 -11.45 2.37 -9.24
CA GLY A 153 -12.74 2.82 -8.71
C GLY A 153 -12.68 3.55 -7.36
N ARG A 154 -11.53 3.59 -6.67
CA ARG A 154 -11.46 3.99 -5.24
C ARG A 154 -10.38 5.00 -4.88
N LEU A 155 -9.38 5.21 -5.75
CA LEU A 155 -8.33 6.23 -5.57
C LEU A 155 -8.53 7.46 -6.48
N SER A 156 -9.66 7.54 -7.19
CA SER A 156 -10.00 8.69 -8.04
C SER A 156 -10.75 9.77 -7.25
N ARG A 157 -10.03 10.66 -6.57
CA ARG A 157 -10.50 12.03 -6.24
C ARG A 157 -9.32 13.01 -6.19
#